data_AF-A0A502FV44-F1
#
_entry.id   AF-A0A502FV44-F1
#
_cell.length_a   1.000
_cell.length_b   1.000
_cell.length_c   1.000
_cell.angle_alpha   90.00
_cell.angle_beta   90.00
_cell.angle_gamma   90.00
#
_symmetry.space_group_name_H-M   'P 1'
#
loop_
_entity.id
_entity.type
_entity.pdbx_description
1 polymer ?
#
loop_
_entity_poly.entity_id
_entity_poly.type
_entity_poly.pdbx_seq_one_letter_code
_entity_poly.pdbx_strand_id
1 'polypeptide(L)'
;MSAALAAEAPKRQRRSSPPQLPPAEPQPRILNKRDLCREAGISRTTLDERIARDPHFPVLRRGDGNGDSWEFDAEAALARLADDLPRPDGELSPNQKFMALRVLRMERDMAAEAGGLLVAAEMRVALARGLTGLRRGLTGPLVAKAGETLGLTRDQQRTLRALIEDELRAFVAGLAQTGLPDADE
;
A
#
# COMPACT_ATOMS: atom_id res chain seq x y z
N MET A 1 80.77 37.57 32.77
CA MET A 1 81.04 36.13 32.91
C MET A 1 79.99 35.53 33.83
N SER A 2 78.98 34.85 33.28
CA SER A 2 78.10 33.92 34.00
C SER A 2 77.51 32.96 32.97
N ALA A 3 77.82 31.68 33.15
CA ALA A 3 77.30 30.53 32.42
C ALA A 3 76.13 29.92 33.18
N ALA A 4 75.14 29.34 32.48
CA ALA A 4 74.31 28.20 32.90
C ALA A 4 73.21 27.97 31.85
N LEU A 5 73.31 26.90 31.04
CA LEU A 5 72.57 25.63 31.20
C LEU A 5 71.11 25.70 30.71
N ALA A 6 70.92 25.49 29.40
CA ALA A 6 69.64 25.10 28.83
C ALA A 6 69.55 23.56 28.85
N ALA A 7 68.63 23.04 29.65
CA ALA A 7 68.39 21.60 29.82
C ALA A 7 67.59 21.03 28.63
N GLU A 8 68.11 19.95 28.08
CA GLU A 8 67.56 19.16 26.96
C GLU A 8 66.36 18.31 27.44
N ALA A 9 65.24 18.39 26.73
CA ALA A 9 64.01 17.67 27.09
C ALA A 9 64.02 16.21 26.56
N PRO A 10 63.55 15.21 27.32
CA PRO A 10 63.62 13.81 26.92
C PRO A 10 62.56 13.42 25.87
N LYS A 11 63.02 12.80 24.78
CA LYS A 11 62.19 12.15 23.74
C LYS A 11 61.33 11.04 24.37
N ARG A 12 60.01 11.26 24.44
CA ARG A 12 59.03 10.24 24.82
C ARG A 12 58.94 9.16 23.73
N GLN A 13 59.44 7.96 24.03
CA GLN A 13 59.20 6.75 23.24
C GLN A 13 57.70 6.44 23.21
N ARG A 14 57.11 6.42 22.02
CA ARG A 14 55.73 5.96 21.78
C ARG A 14 55.67 4.46 22.02
N ARG A 15 55.01 4.03 23.11
CA ARG A 15 54.60 2.64 23.31
C ARG A 15 53.54 2.31 22.26
N SER A 16 53.81 1.31 21.43
CA SER A 16 52.85 0.71 20.51
C SER A 16 51.72 0.06 21.29
N SER A 17 50.47 0.47 21.01
CA SER A 17 49.28 -0.17 21.56
C SER A 17 49.15 -1.62 21.04
N PRO A 18 48.67 -2.57 21.85
CA PRO A 18 48.39 -3.93 21.40
C PRO A 18 47.28 -3.96 20.35
N PRO A 19 47.26 -4.98 19.47
CA PRO A 19 46.20 -5.13 18.46
C PRO A 19 44.84 -5.35 19.12
N GLN A 20 43.85 -4.52 18.78
CA GLN A 20 42.45 -4.73 19.16
C GLN A 20 41.93 -5.98 18.43
N LEU A 21 41.55 -7.00 19.20
CA LEU A 21 40.80 -8.14 18.67
C LEU A 21 39.44 -7.64 18.14
N PRO A 22 38.94 -8.16 17.00
CA PRO A 22 37.63 -7.79 16.47
C PRO A 22 36.53 -8.12 17.50
N PRO A 23 35.43 -7.34 17.52
CA PRO A 23 34.32 -7.59 18.44
C PRO A 23 33.83 -9.03 18.25
N ALA A 24 33.76 -9.79 19.34
CA ALA A 24 33.24 -11.14 19.33
C ALA A 24 31.82 -11.13 18.75
N GLU A 25 31.60 -11.92 17.70
CA GLU A 25 30.27 -12.08 17.11
C GLU A 25 29.29 -12.57 18.20
N PRO A 26 28.09 -11.98 18.30
CA PRO A 26 27.10 -12.40 19.27
C PRO A 26 26.77 -13.87 19.03
N GLN A 27 26.89 -14.70 20.06
CA GLN A 27 26.57 -16.11 19.93
C GLN A 27 25.07 -16.26 19.65
N PRO A 28 24.66 -16.98 18.59
CA PRO A 28 23.26 -17.13 18.24
C PRO A 28 22.54 -17.84 19.37
N ARG A 29 21.47 -17.23 19.87
CA ARG A 29 20.62 -17.81 20.91
C ARG A 29 19.80 -18.93 20.28
N ILE A 30 20.12 -20.17 20.61
CA ILE A 30 19.43 -21.34 20.05
C ILE A 30 18.19 -21.65 20.88
N LEU A 31 17.03 -21.78 20.21
CA LEU A 31 15.77 -22.18 20.84
C LEU A 31 15.23 -23.47 20.24
N ASN A 32 14.54 -24.25 21.08
CA ASN A 32 13.71 -25.34 20.59
C ASN A 32 12.38 -24.81 20.06
N LYS A 33 11.64 -25.68 19.37
CA LYS A 33 10.35 -25.31 18.76
C LYS A 33 9.32 -24.78 19.76
N ARG A 34 9.26 -25.39 20.95
CA ARG A 34 8.29 -25.05 21.99
C ARG A 34 8.57 -23.68 22.59
N ASP A 35 9.84 -23.39 22.84
CA ASP A 35 10.28 -22.12 23.42
C ASP A 35 10.16 -21.00 22.39
N LEU A 36 10.47 -21.27 21.10
CA LEU A 36 10.19 -20.32 20.02
C LEU A 36 8.70 -19.99 19.90
N CYS A 37 7.81 -20.98 19.98
CA CYS A 37 6.36 -20.73 19.98
C CYS A 37 5.92 -19.85 21.15
N ARG A 38 6.46 -20.13 22.35
CA ARG A 38 6.17 -19.36 23.57
C ARG A 38 6.63 -17.90 23.43
N GLU A 39 7.82 -17.68 22.90
CA GLU A 39 8.42 -16.36 22.75
C GLU A 39 7.76 -15.55 21.62
N ALA A 40 7.41 -16.20 20.51
CA ALA A 40 6.68 -15.58 19.40
C ALA A 40 5.17 -15.39 19.69
N GLY A 41 4.62 -16.01 20.74
CA GLY A 41 3.20 -15.96 21.06
C GLY A 41 2.29 -16.66 20.05
N ILE A 42 2.80 -17.67 19.33
CA ILE A 42 2.04 -18.40 18.29
C ILE A 42 1.83 -19.86 18.64
N SER A 43 0.81 -20.48 18.02
CA SER A 43 0.58 -21.92 18.14
C SER A 43 1.64 -22.73 17.41
N ARG A 44 1.87 -23.96 17.86
CA ARG A 44 2.79 -24.89 17.21
C ARG A 44 2.38 -25.25 15.79
N THR A 45 1.08 -25.43 15.54
CA THR A 45 0.53 -25.68 14.19
C THR A 45 0.84 -24.52 13.25
N THR A 46 0.70 -23.28 13.73
CA THR A 46 1.05 -22.07 12.96
C THR A 46 2.53 -22.04 12.60
N LEU A 47 3.41 -22.38 13.55
CA LEU A 47 4.85 -22.46 13.28
C LEU A 47 5.17 -23.58 12.26
N ASP A 48 4.52 -24.74 12.37
CA ASP A 48 4.67 -25.84 11.43
C ASP A 48 4.27 -25.47 10.00
N GLU A 49 3.11 -24.84 9.84
CA GLU A 49 2.65 -24.32 8.55
C GLU A 49 3.61 -23.29 7.96
N ARG A 50 4.19 -22.42 8.79
CA ARG A 50 5.17 -21.42 8.35
C ARG A 50 6.46 -22.06 7.87
N ILE A 51 6.98 -23.05 8.60
CA ILE A 51 8.18 -23.81 8.19
C ILE A 51 7.92 -24.59 6.89
N ALA A 52 6.72 -25.16 6.73
CA ALA A 52 6.34 -25.88 5.50
C ALA A 52 6.20 -24.94 4.29
N ARG A 53 5.70 -23.72 4.51
CA ARG A 53 5.47 -22.71 3.47
C ARG A 53 6.73 -21.95 3.06
N ASP A 54 7.65 -21.69 3.99
CA ASP A 54 8.89 -20.96 3.75
C ASP A 54 10.11 -21.90 3.80
N PRO A 55 10.66 -22.32 2.64
CA PRO A 55 11.86 -23.15 2.59
C PRO A 55 13.09 -22.52 3.23
N HIS A 56 13.12 -21.18 3.35
CA HIS A 56 14.25 -20.42 3.88
C HIS A 56 14.05 -20.04 5.35
N PHE A 57 13.09 -20.66 6.05
CA PHE A 57 12.91 -20.43 7.48
C PHE A 57 14.23 -20.73 8.23
N PRO A 58 14.67 -19.88 9.18
CA PRO A 58 15.97 -19.98 9.82
C PRO A 58 16.03 -21.13 10.83
N VAL A 59 16.13 -22.35 10.30
CA VAL A 59 16.28 -23.60 11.04
C VAL A 59 17.73 -24.00 11.02
N LEU A 60 18.36 -24.11 12.19
CA LEU A 60 19.74 -24.59 12.33
C LEU A 60 19.79 -26.11 12.21
N ARG A 61 18.83 -26.79 12.86
CA ARG A 61 18.73 -28.24 12.85
C ARG A 61 17.27 -28.69 12.80
N ARG A 62 16.96 -29.53 11.80
CA ARG A 62 15.66 -30.21 11.72
C ARG A 62 15.69 -31.45 12.61
N GLY A 63 14.63 -31.61 13.39
CA GLY A 63 14.48 -32.74 14.30
C GLY A 63 13.49 -33.77 13.79
N ASP A 64 13.78 -35.05 14.02
CA ASP A 64 12.99 -36.19 13.50
C ASP A 64 11.77 -36.55 14.39
N GLY A 65 11.28 -35.63 15.21
CA GLY A 65 10.25 -35.96 16.21
C GLY A 65 9.51 -34.77 16.84
N ASN A 66 8.93 -35.02 18.02
CA ASN A 66 7.94 -34.19 18.72
C ASN A 66 8.43 -32.81 19.25
N GLY A 67 9.44 -32.19 18.64
CA GLY A 67 9.72 -30.75 18.75
C GLY A 67 10.93 -30.36 19.59
N ASP A 68 11.47 -31.28 20.39
CA ASP A 68 12.65 -31.03 21.25
C ASP A 68 13.99 -31.13 20.50
N SER A 69 13.98 -31.79 19.34
CA SER A 69 15.16 -31.95 18.47
C SER A 69 15.30 -30.85 17.40
N TRP A 70 14.39 -29.88 17.39
CA TRP A 70 14.47 -28.74 16.48
C TRP A 70 15.28 -27.63 17.11
N GLU A 71 16.21 -27.07 16.35
CA GLU A 71 17.04 -25.94 16.79
C GLU A 71 16.85 -24.78 15.82
N PHE A 72 16.47 -23.63 16.36
CA PHE A 72 16.27 -22.39 15.62
C PHE A 72 17.24 -21.33 16.12
N ASP A 73 17.71 -20.48 15.22
CA ASP A 73 18.28 -19.20 15.61
C ASP A 73 17.12 -18.30 16.08
N ALA A 74 17.09 -17.97 17.37
CA ALA A 74 16.00 -17.21 17.99
C ALA A 74 15.79 -15.86 17.30
N GLU A 75 16.87 -15.12 17.04
CA GLU A 75 16.76 -13.75 16.55
C GLU A 75 16.26 -13.75 15.11
N ALA A 76 16.86 -14.60 14.26
CA ALA A 76 16.44 -14.74 12.88
C ALA A 76 15.00 -15.26 12.77
N ALA A 77 14.63 -16.26 13.58
CA ALA A 77 13.29 -16.85 13.55
C ALA A 77 12.23 -15.85 14.04
N LEU A 78 12.48 -15.14 15.13
CA LEU A 78 11.54 -14.13 15.64
C LEU A 78 11.39 -12.96 14.67
N ALA A 79 12.49 -12.47 14.08
CA ALA A 79 12.44 -11.43 13.05
C ALA A 79 11.57 -11.88 11.86
N ARG A 80 11.77 -13.12 11.40
CA ARG A 80 10.99 -13.69 10.29
C ARG A 80 9.51 -13.86 10.65
N LEU A 81 9.20 -14.24 11.88
CA LEU A 81 7.82 -14.38 12.35
C LEU A 81 7.12 -13.04 12.52
N ALA A 82 7.86 -11.98 12.87
CA ALA A 82 7.36 -10.63 13.04
C ALA A 82 6.98 -9.95 11.70
N ASP A 83 7.63 -10.31 10.59
CA ASP A 83 7.27 -9.83 9.25
C ASP A 83 5.81 -10.16 8.85
N ASP A 84 5.19 -11.17 9.46
CA ASP A 84 3.80 -11.55 9.19
C ASP A 84 2.79 -10.93 10.17
N LEU A 85 3.25 -10.31 11.26
CA LEU A 85 2.39 -9.61 12.21
C LEU A 85 2.08 -8.19 11.71
N PRO A 86 0.90 -7.64 12.01
CA PRO A 86 0.63 -6.22 11.77
C PRO A 86 1.68 -5.41 12.52
N ARG A 87 2.32 -4.46 11.84
CA ARG A 87 3.29 -3.59 12.51
C ARG A 87 2.55 -2.72 13.54
N PRO A 88 3.20 -2.35 14.66
CA PRO A 88 2.56 -1.59 15.73
C PRO A 88 2.09 -0.19 15.31
N ASP A 89 2.54 0.32 14.16
CA ASP A 89 2.08 1.55 13.51
C ASP A 89 0.77 1.38 12.71
N GLY A 90 0.22 0.17 12.64
CA GLY A 90 -0.95 -0.16 11.83
C GLY A 90 -0.64 -0.34 10.34
N GLU A 91 0.64 -0.29 9.94
CA GLU A 91 1.01 -0.61 8.57
C GLU A 91 0.93 -2.13 8.34
N LEU A 92 0.20 -2.48 7.28
CA LEU A 92 0.16 -3.86 6.80
C LEU A 92 1.57 -4.28 6.38
N SER A 93 1.97 -5.48 6.80
CA SER A 93 3.21 -6.05 6.31
C SER A 93 3.15 -6.28 4.80
N PRO A 94 4.29 -6.38 4.08
CA PRO A 94 4.29 -6.61 2.63
C PRO A 94 3.45 -7.83 2.22
N ASN A 95 3.48 -8.91 3.01
CA ASN A 95 2.68 -10.10 2.76
C ASN A 95 1.18 -9.84 2.98
N GLN A 96 0.82 -9.09 4.02
CA GLN A 96 -0.57 -8.68 4.26
C GLN A 96 -1.09 -7.75 3.16
N LYS A 97 -0.27 -6.80 2.68
CA LYS A 97 -0.59 -5.95 1.51
C LYS A 97 -0.87 -6.80 0.27
N PHE A 98 -0.01 -7.79 0.00
CA PHE A 98 -0.19 -8.70 -1.12
C PHE A 98 -1.47 -9.55 -1.00
N MET A 99 -1.77 -10.08 0.19
CA MET A 99 -3.02 -10.79 0.45
C MET A 99 -4.24 -9.88 0.28
N ALA A 100 -4.19 -8.63 0.76
CA ALA A 100 -5.27 -7.67 0.62
C ALA A 100 -5.55 -7.36 -0.86
N LEU A 101 -4.50 -7.15 -1.66
CA LEU A 101 -4.64 -6.97 -3.11
C LEU A 101 -5.25 -8.20 -3.79
N ARG A 102 -4.88 -9.41 -3.35
CA ARG A 102 -5.46 -10.65 -3.87
C ARG A 102 -6.95 -10.77 -3.56
N VAL A 103 -7.36 -10.39 -2.34
CA VAL A 103 -8.78 -10.36 -1.94
C VAL A 103 -9.55 -9.36 -2.79
N LEU A 104 -9.05 -8.13 -2.96
CA LEU A 104 -9.69 -7.13 -3.82
C LEU A 104 -9.87 -7.61 -5.26
N ARG A 105 -8.88 -8.33 -5.80
CA ARG A 105 -8.99 -8.94 -7.13
C ARG A 105 -10.06 -10.01 -7.18
N MET A 106 -10.11 -10.91 -6.21
CA MET A 106 -11.15 -11.95 -6.12
C MET A 106 -12.55 -11.34 -5.97
N GLU A 107 -12.71 -10.29 -5.15
CA GLU A 107 -13.97 -9.56 -5.02
C GLU A 107 -14.41 -8.93 -6.34
N ARG A 108 -13.47 -8.33 -7.07
CA ARG A 108 -13.75 -7.79 -8.41
C ARG A 108 -14.17 -8.88 -9.38
N ASP A 109 -13.48 -10.01 -9.40
CA ASP A 109 -13.82 -11.14 -10.28
C ASP A 109 -15.20 -11.71 -9.95
N MET A 110 -15.52 -11.90 -8.66
CA MET A 110 -16.86 -12.31 -8.20
C MET A 110 -17.94 -11.30 -8.60
N ALA A 111 -17.66 -9.99 -8.46
CA ALA A 111 -18.58 -8.95 -8.88
C ALA A 111 -18.78 -8.92 -10.39
N ALA A 112 -17.75 -9.24 -11.19
CA ALA A 112 -17.86 -9.41 -12.63
C ALA A 112 -18.75 -10.61 -12.99
N GLU A 113 -18.50 -11.77 -12.38
CA GLU A 113 -19.28 -13.00 -12.59
C GLU A 113 -20.75 -12.83 -12.21
N ALA A 114 -21.02 -12.09 -11.13
CA ALA A 114 -22.37 -11.76 -10.70
C ALA A 114 -23.06 -10.70 -11.57
N GLY A 115 -22.38 -10.14 -12.57
CA GLY A 115 -22.90 -9.03 -13.40
C GLY A 115 -23.06 -7.72 -12.64
N GLY A 116 -22.43 -7.59 -11.46
CA GLY A 116 -22.45 -6.39 -10.64
C GLY A 116 -21.48 -5.29 -11.11
N LEU A 117 -20.52 -5.65 -11.96
CA LEU A 117 -19.64 -4.69 -12.61
C LEU A 117 -20.20 -4.27 -13.97
N LEU A 118 -20.66 -3.02 -14.05
CA LEU A 118 -20.91 -2.38 -15.34
C LEU A 118 -19.57 -2.06 -15.99
N VAL A 119 -19.41 -2.49 -17.25
CA VAL A 119 -18.22 -2.15 -18.03
C VAL A 119 -18.19 -0.63 -18.17
N ALA A 120 -17.04 -0.01 -17.88
CA ALA A 120 -16.91 1.45 -17.94
C ALA A 120 -17.35 2.03 -19.30
N ALA A 121 -17.18 1.27 -20.39
CA ALA A 121 -17.68 1.63 -21.71
C ALA A 121 -19.22 1.66 -21.77
N GLU A 122 -19.92 0.70 -21.17
CA GLU A 122 -21.38 0.65 -21.12
C GLU A 122 -21.95 1.79 -20.28
N MET A 123 -21.34 2.07 -19.12
CA MET A 123 -21.73 3.22 -18.30
C MET A 123 -21.52 4.53 -19.06
N ARG A 124 -20.41 4.69 -19.77
CA ARG A 124 -20.15 5.86 -20.64
C ARG A 124 -21.22 6.01 -21.71
N VAL A 125 -21.59 4.92 -22.39
CA VAL A 125 -22.65 4.93 -23.41
C VAL A 125 -24.02 5.28 -22.80
N ALA A 126 -24.36 4.71 -21.65
CA ALA A 126 -25.61 4.98 -20.94
C ALA A 126 -25.71 6.46 -20.52
N LEU A 127 -24.63 7.00 -19.93
CA LEU A 127 -24.54 8.41 -19.55
C LEU A 127 -24.62 9.34 -20.77
N ALA A 128 -23.91 9.03 -21.86
CA ALA A 128 -23.95 9.83 -23.08
C ALA A 128 -25.38 9.88 -23.68
N ARG A 129 -26.10 8.75 -23.67
CA ARG A 129 -27.51 8.70 -24.08
C ARG A 129 -28.39 9.52 -23.16
N GLY A 130 -28.22 9.40 -21.84
CA GLY A 130 -28.96 10.16 -20.84
C GLY A 130 -28.77 11.67 -21.01
N LEU A 131 -27.52 12.14 -21.14
CA LEU A 131 -27.19 13.54 -21.36
C LEU A 131 -27.74 14.07 -22.69
N THR A 132 -27.72 13.25 -23.75
CA THR A 132 -28.32 13.62 -25.04
C THR A 132 -29.84 13.79 -24.92
N GLY A 133 -30.50 12.87 -24.20
CA GLY A 133 -31.94 12.97 -23.91
C GLY A 133 -32.30 14.22 -23.11
N LEU A 134 -31.54 14.49 -22.04
CA LEU A 134 -31.69 15.67 -21.20
C LEU A 134 -31.54 16.95 -22.02
N ARG A 135 -30.48 17.06 -22.84
CA ARG A 135 -30.25 18.21 -23.72
C ARG A 135 -31.44 18.46 -24.64
N ARG A 136 -31.97 17.42 -25.29
CA ARG A 136 -33.15 17.53 -26.17
C ARG A 136 -34.39 18.02 -25.42
N GLY A 137 -34.62 17.52 -24.20
CA GLY A 137 -35.75 17.92 -23.37
C GLY A 137 -35.66 19.38 -22.89
N LEU A 138 -34.46 19.81 -22.49
CA LEU A 138 -34.21 21.16 -21.98
C LEU A 138 -34.23 22.23 -23.07
N THR A 139 -33.69 21.97 -24.26
CA THR A 139 -33.56 23.00 -25.31
C THR A 139 -34.79 23.12 -26.21
N GLY A 140 -35.57 22.06 -26.35
CA GLY A 140 -36.75 22.02 -27.22
C GLY A 140 -38.05 22.30 -26.46
N PRO A 141 -38.71 21.26 -25.90
CA PRO A 141 -40.02 21.39 -25.29
C PRO A 141 -40.08 22.37 -24.12
N LEU A 142 -39.05 22.39 -23.26
CA LEU A 142 -39.02 23.27 -22.09
C LEU A 142 -38.94 24.74 -22.49
N VAL A 143 -38.05 25.10 -23.42
CA VAL A 143 -37.93 26.49 -23.93
C VAL A 143 -39.20 26.93 -24.63
N ALA A 144 -39.82 26.06 -25.45
CA ALA A 144 -41.07 26.38 -26.12
C ALA A 144 -42.20 26.65 -25.11
N LYS A 145 -42.38 25.75 -24.13
CA LYS A 145 -43.38 25.91 -23.07
C LYS A 145 -43.13 27.15 -22.20
N ALA A 146 -41.86 27.41 -21.84
CA ALA A 146 -41.48 28.61 -21.11
C ALA A 146 -41.78 29.88 -21.92
N GLY A 147 -41.50 29.84 -23.22
CA GLY A 147 -41.80 30.93 -24.14
C GLY A 147 -43.29 31.24 -24.26
N GLU A 148 -44.13 30.20 -24.36
CA GLU A 148 -45.59 30.36 -24.34
C GLU A 148 -46.09 30.91 -23.00
N THR A 149 -45.60 30.36 -21.89
CA THR A 149 -46.05 30.73 -20.53
C THR A 149 -45.66 32.16 -20.15
N LEU A 150 -44.47 32.60 -20.57
CA LEU A 150 -43.91 33.90 -20.22
C LEU A 150 -44.06 34.96 -21.33
N GLY A 151 -44.70 34.61 -22.44
CA GLY A 151 -44.87 35.53 -23.59
C GLY A 151 -43.56 35.91 -24.28
N LEU A 152 -42.54 35.03 -24.27
CA LEU A 152 -41.24 35.34 -24.87
C LEU A 152 -41.32 35.34 -26.39
N THR A 153 -40.66 36.32 -27.01
CA THR A 153 -40.49 36.36 -28.46
C THR A 153 -39.61 35.20 -28.95
N ARG A 154 -39.67 34.90 -30.25
CA ARG A 154 -38.82 33.85 -30.86
C ARG A 154 -37.33 34.13 -30.68
N ASP A 155 -36.92 35.40 -30.69
CA ASP A 155 -35.52 35.76 -30.48
C ASP A 155 -35.10 35.58 -29.02
N GLN A 156 -35.96 35.94 -28.06
CA GLN A 156 -35.71 35.65 -26.63
C GLN A 156 -35.62 34.14 -26.37
N GLN A 157 -36.48 33.34 -27.00
CA GLN A 157 -36.41 31.87 -26.90
C GLN A 157 -35.12 31.30 -27.51
N ARG A 158 -34.62 31.88 -28.61
CA ARG A 158 -33.32 31.51 -29.19
C ARG A 158 -32.16 31.85 -28.24
N THR A 159 -32.17 33.03 -27.63
CA THR A 159 -31.15 33.42 -26.64
C THR A 159 -31.18 32.49 -25.43
N LEU A 160 -32.36 32.20 -24.88
CA LEU A 160 -32.51 31.29 -23.75
C LEU A 160 -31.99 29.88 -24.09
N ARG A 161 -32.29 29.38 -25.29
CA ARG A 161 -31.75 28.10 -25.77
C ARG A 161 -30.23 28.11 -25.81
N ALA A 162 -29.61 29.15 -26.36
CA ALA A 162 -28.16 29.25 -26.45
C ALA A 162 -27.50 29.25 -25.06
N LEU A 163 -28.06 29.99 -24.11
CA LEU A 163 -27.58 30.01 -22.72
C LEU A 163 -27.65 28.62 -22.07
N ILE A 164 -28.77 27.91 -22.22
CA ILE A 164 -28.92 26.54 -21.71
C ILE A 164 -27.89 25.60 -22.36
N GLU A 165 -27.63 25.73 -23.65
CA GLU A 165 -26.64 24.90 -24.35
C GLU A 165 -25.21 25.15 -23.89
N ASP A 166 -24.85 26.41 -23.64
CA ASP A 166 -23.53 26.77 -23.14
C ASP A 166 -23.32 26.31 -21.70
N GLU A 167 -24.32 26.46 -20.82
CA GLU A 167 -24.28 25.94 -19.45
C GLU A 167 -24.16 24.40 -19.42
N LEU A 168 -24.93 23.69 -20.26
CA LEU A 168 -24.81 22.24 -20.37
C LEU A 168 -23.44 21.81 -20.88
N ARG A 169 -22.84 22.57 -21.81
CA ARG A 169 -21.49 22.29 -22.31
C ARG A 169 -20.45 22.51 -21.21
N ALA A 170 -20.57 23.59 -20.44
CA ALA A 170 -19.69 23.88 -19.32
C ALA A 170 -19.80 22.80 -18.22
N PHE A 171 -21.01 22.36 -17.89
CA PHE A 171 -21.25 21.28 -16.93
C PHE A 171 -20.59 19.97 -17.38
N VAL A 172 -20.78 19.54 -18.63
CA VAL A 172 -20.17 18.31 -19.15
C VAL A 172 -18.64 18.43 -19.17
N ALA A 173 -18.09 19.58 -19.53
CA ALA A 173 -16.65 19.83 -19.48
C ALA A 173 -16.11 19.78 -18.03
N GLY A 174 -16.88 20.30 -17.06
CA GLY A 174 -16.56 20.21 -15.64
C GLY A 174 -16.55 18.78 -15.12
N LEU A 175 -17.52 17.95 -15.52
CA LEU A 175 -17.55 16.53 -15.16
C LEU A 175 -16.32 15.76 -15.65
N ALA A 176 -15.79 16.10 -16.83
CA ALA A 176 -14.57 15.51 -17.34
C ALA A 176 -13.32 15.91 -16.52
N GLN A 177 -13.33 17.10 -15.90
CA GLN A 177 -12.22 17.59 -15.07
C GLN A 177 -12.29 17.08 -13.63
N THR A 178 -13.47 16.73 -13.12
CA THR A 178 -13.64 16.22 -11.74
C THR A 178 -13.09 14.82 -11.50
N GLY A 179 -12.58 14.14 -12.53
CA GLY A 179 -11.79 12.92 -12.38
C GLY A 179 -12.56 11.76 -11.73
N LEU A 180 -13.15 10.90 -12.56
CA LEU A 180 -12.94 9.49 -12.30
C LEU A 180 -11.47 9.26 -12.70
N PRO A 181 -10.54 9.00 -11.76
CA PRO A 181 -9.18 8.64 -12.16
C PRO A 181 -9.31 7.47 -13.13
N ASP A 182 -8.62 7.56 -14.27
CA ASP A 182 -8.50 6.42 -15.18
C ASP A 182 -7.96 5.26 -14.34
N ALA A 183 -8.82 4.28 -14.06
CA ALA A 183 -8.51 3.17 -13.15
C ALA A 183 -7.55 2.13 -13.79
N ASP A 184 -6.78 2.56 -14.80
CA ASP A 184 -5.89 1.77 -15.62
C ASP A 184 -4.40 2.20 -15.47
N GLU A 185 -4.04 3.04 -14.50
CA GLU A 185 -2.67 3.20 -13.98
C GLU A 185 -2.46 2.45 -12.67
#